data_AF-A0AAU6RRW0-F1
#
_entry.id   AF-A0AAU6RRW0-F1
#
_cell.length_a   1.000
_cell.length_b   1.000
_cell.length_c   1.000
_cell.angle_alpha   90.00
_cell.angle_beta   90.00
_cell.angle_gamma   90.00
#
_symmetry.space_group_name_H-M   'P 1'
#
loop_
_entity.id
_entity.type
_entity.pdbx_description
1 polymer ?
#
loop_
_entity_poly.entity_id
_entity_poly.type
_entity_poly.pdbx_seq_one_letter_code
_entity_poly.pdbx_strand_id
1 'polypeptide(L)' 'MNTNKNVVLLKIGNNITQLRKSKGWTQEELAFECQLHRTYIGSVERGERNIAILNLFKIANALEVEVKEIIKQDSN' A
#
# COMPACT_ATOMS: atom_id res chain seq x y z
N MET A 1 -5.63 0.37 -21.79
CA MET A 1 -5.48 0.23 -20.32
C MET A 1 -6.85 -0.10 -19.75
N ASN A 2 -7.01 -1.19 -18.97
CA ASN A 2 -8.31 -1.52 -18.39
C ASN A 2 -8.58 -0.55 -17.22
N THR A 3 -9.44 0.44 -17.43
CA THR A 3 -9.66 1.59 -16.53
C THR A 3 -9.95 1.15 -15.09
N ASN A 4 -10.72 0.08 -14.90
CA ASN A 4 -11.07 -0.45 -13.59
C ASN A 4 -9.87 -0.98 -12.78
N LYS A 5 -8.90 -1.61 -13.45
CA LYS A 5 -7.71 -2.15 -12.76
C LYS A 5 -6.86 -1.03 -12.16
N ASN A 6 -6.71 0.09 -12.89
CA ASN A 6 -5.94 1.23 -12.41
C ASN A 6 -6.60 1.92 -11.21
N VAL A 7 -7.93 2.04 -11.20
CA VAL A 7 -8.66 2.63 -10.07
C VAL A 7 -8.44 1.84 -8.78
N VAL A 8 -8.49 0.50 -8.86
CA VAL A 8 -8.27 -0.36 -7.68
C VAL A 8 -6.84 -0.21 -7.14
N LEU A 9 -5.83 -0.24 -8.01
CA LEU A 9 -4.43 -0.11 -7.58
C LEU A 9 -4.14 1.26 -6.96
N LEU A 10 -4.68 2.33 -7.55
CA LEU A 10 -4.56 3.69 -6.99
C LEU A 10 -5.23 3.80 -5.61
N LYS A 11 -6.41 3.20 -5.43
CA LYS A 11 -7.11 3.25 -4.14
C LYS A 11 -6.34 2.50 -3.05
N ILE A 12 -5.83 1.31 -3.35
CA ILE A 12 -4.95 0.55 -2.45
C ILE A 12 -3.68 1.34 -2.12
N GLY A 13 -3.01 1.90 -3.14
CA GLY A 13 -1.80 2.70 -2.96
C GLY A 13 -2.03 3.95 -2.09
N ASN A 14 -3.18 4.61 -2.25
CA ASN A 14 -3.59 5.73 -1.41
C ASN A 14 -3.84 5.30 0.04
N ASN A 15 -4.52 4.18 0.28
CA ASN A 15 -4.75 3.67 1.63
C ASN A 15 -3.42 3.41 2.36
N ILE A 16 -2.47 2.75 1.69
CA ILE A 16 -1.11 2.52 2.22
C ILE A 16 -0.42 3.86 2.52
N THR A 17 -0.54 4.84 1.63
CA THR A 17 0.05 6.18 1.81
C THR A 17 -0.51 6.88 3.05
N GLN A 18 -1.82 6.82 3.28
CA GLN A 18 -2.45 7.45 4.44
C GLN A 18 -2.04 6.78 5.74
N LEU A 19 -2.06 5.45 5.78
CA LEU A 19 -1.63 4.66 6.95
C LEU A 19 -0.14 4.86 7.27
N ARG A 20 0.71 4.96 6.24
CA ARG A 20 2.13 5.28 6.44
C ARG A 20 2.31 6.68 7.01
N LYS A 21 1.60 7.67 6.45
CA LYS A 21 1.68 9.07 6.91
C LYS A 21 1.12 9.25 8.32
N SER A 22 0.09 8.51 8.73
CA SER A 22 -0.43 8.58 10.10
C SER A 22 0.57 8.06 11.14
N LYS A 23 1.49 7.15 10.76
CA LYS A 23 2.66 6.77 11.56
C LYS A 23 3.82 7.77 11.50
N GLY A 24 3.73 8.82 10.69
CA GLY A 24 4.83 9.78 10.49
C GLY A 24 5.99 9.24 9.64
N TRP A 25 5.81 8.11 8.96
CA TRP A 25 6.88 7.42 8.24
C TRP A 25 7.06 7.92 6.80
N THR A 26 8.31 7.92 6.36
CA THR A 26 8.76 8.00 4.97
C THR A 26 8.59 6.66 4.26
N GLN A 27 8.69 6.65 2.92
CA GLN A 27 8.69 5.41 2.14
C GLN A 27 9.89 4.50 2.47
N GLU A 28 11.03 5.09 2.87
CA GLU A 28 12.22 4.32 3.29
C GLU A 28 11.94 3.56 4.58
N GLU A 29 11.33 4.21 5.56
CA GLU A 29 10.96 3.60 6.84
C GLU A 29 9.94 2.47 6.65
N LEU A 30 8.86 2.69 5.88
CA LEU A 30 7.92 1.61 5.58
C LEU A 30 8.61 0.44 4.86
N ALA A 31 9.48 0.73 3.89
CA ALA A 31 10.20 -0.29 3.14
C ALA A 31 11.11 -1.13 4.04
N PHE A 32 11.83 -0.49 4.97
CA PHE A 32 12.63 -1.14 5.98
C PHE A 32 11.77 -2.06 6.87
N GLU A 33 10.69 -1.54 7.44
CA GLU A 33 9.82 -2.28 8.37
C GLU A 33 9.15 -3.51 7.71
N CYS A 34 8.72 -3.39 6.46
CA CYS A 34 8.10 -4.51 5.74
C CYS A 34 9.10 -5.40 4.97
N GLN A 35 10.41 -5.13 5.07
CA GLN A 35 11.48 -5.83 4.36
C GLN A 35 11.25 -5.89 2.84
N LEU A 36 10.91 -4.74 2.25
CA LEU A 36 10.74 -4.55 0.82
C LEU A 36 11.64 -3.41 0.34
N HIS A 37 11.85 -3.32 -0.97
CA HIS A 37 12.66 -2.24 -1.53
C HIS A 37 11.87 -0.93 -1.55
N ARG A 38 12.49 0.21 -1.21
CA ARG A 38 11.87 1.54 -1.24
C ARG A 38 11.15 1.84 -2.55
N THR A 39 11.78 1.53 -3.69
CA THR A 39 11.19 1.78 -5.02
C THR A 39 9.95 0.92 -5.26
N TYR A 40 9.89 -0.29 -4.67
CA TYR A 40 8.69 -1.12 -4.71
C TYR A 40 7.55 -0.45 -3.94
N ILE A 41 7.79 -0.01 -2.70
CA ILE A 41 6.81 0.74 -1.90
C ILE A 41 6.32 1.97 -2.65
N GLY A 42 7.22 2.80 -3.19
CA GLY A 42 6.82 3.98 -3.95
C GLY A 42 5.96 3.64 -5.18
N SER A 43 6.29 2.58 -5.91
CA SER A 43 5.49 2.15 -7.09
C SER A 43 4.13 1.57 -6.70
N VAL A 44 4.02 0.94 -5.53
CA VAL A 44 2.75 0.47 -4.97
C VAL A 44 1.87 1.64 -4.58
N GLU A 45 2.42 2.62 -3.86
CA GLU A 45 1.67 3.80 -3.42
C GLU A 45 1.12 4.61 -4.60
N ARG A 46 1.84 4.65 -5.73
CA ARG A 46 1.39 5.29 -6.97
C ARG A 46 0.45 4.42 -7.82
N GLY A 47 0.10 3.21 -7.38
CA GLY A 47 -0.77 2.29 -8.12
C GLY A 47 -0.13 1.70 -9.39
N GLU A 48 1.19 1.79 -9.55
CA GLU A 48 1.93 1.31 -10.73
C GLU A 48 2.19 -0.21 -10.68
N ARG A 49 2.03 -0.83 -9.50
CA ARG A 49 2.27 -2.27 -9.30
C ARG A 49 1.06 -2.98 -8.74
N ASN A 50 0.76 -4.14 -9.34
CA ASN A 50 -0.11 -5.12 -8.72
C ASN A 50 0.66 -5.82 -7.59
N ILE A 51 0.25 -5.55 -6.35
CA ILE A 51 0.90 -6.11 -5.16
C ILE A 51 0.57 -7.60 -5.04
N ALA A 52 1.58 -8.42 -4.68
CA ALA A 52 1.32 -9.82 -4.34
C ALA A 52 0.73 -9.89 -2.93
N ILE A 53 -0.17 -10.84 -2.68
CA ILE A 53 -0.88 -10.98 -1.39
C ILE A 53 0.10 -11.08 -0.20
N LEU A 54 1.22 -11.80 -0.34
CA LEU A 54 2.24 -11.91 0.71
C LEU A 54 2.88 -10.56 1.05
N ASN A 55 3.14 -9.71 0.05
CA ASN A 55 3.67 -8.37 0.28
C ASN A 55 2.63 -7.43 0.89
N LEU A 56 1.34 -7.62 0.55
CA LEU A 56 0.25 -6.91 1.20
C LEU A 56 0.22 -7.20 2.71
N PHE A 57 0.36 -8.47 3.10
CA PHE A 57 0.44 -8.86 4.52
C PHE A 57 1.70 -8.31 5.20
N LYS A 58 2.86 -8.30 4.53
CA LYS A 58 4.07 -7.66 5.08
C LYS A 58 3.84 -6.18 5.38
N ILE A 59 3.21 -5.45 4.45
CA ILE A 59 2.90 -4.02 4.62
C ILE A 59 1.87 -3.83 5.74
N ALA A 60 0.82 -4.64 5.79
CA ALA A 60 -0.20 -4.59 6.84
C ALA A 60 0.41 -4.81 8.24
N ASN A 61 1.28 -5.81 8.37
CA ASN A 61 1.99 -6.11 9.61
C ASN A 61 2.90 -4.96 10.04
N ALA A 62 3.70 -4.39 9.11
CA ALA A 62 4.56 -3.24 9.39
C ALA A 62 3.75 -2.00 9.82
N LEU A 63 2.60 -1.77 9.18
CA LEU A 63 1.69 -0.69 9.53
C LEU A 63 0.83 -0.98 10.77
N GLU A 64 0.92 -2.17 11.36
CA GLU A 64 0.12 -2.62 12.51
C GLU A 64 -1.39 -2.49 12.27
N VAL A 65 -1.83 -2.86 11.08
CA VAL A 65 -3.25 -2.86 10.70
C VAL A 65 -3.66 -4.19 10.09
N GLU A 66 -4.96 -4.44 10.07
CA GLU A 66 -5.52 -5.54 9.29
C GLU A 66 -5.46 -5.23 7.79
N VAL A 67 -5.29 -6.27 6.96
CA VAL A 67 -5.30 -6.13 5.49
C VAL A 67 -6.58 -5.46 4.97
N LYS A 68 -7.72 -5.64 5.66
CA LYS A 68 -9.00 -5.01 5.30
C LYS A 68 -8.90 -3.48 5.26
N GLU A 69 -8.07 -2.87 6.09
CA GLU A 69 -7.87 -1.41 6.11
C GLU A 69 -7.13 -0.93 4.86
N ILE A 70 -6.25 -1.77 4.30
CA ILE A 70 -5.53 -1.45 3.05
C ILE A 70 -6.46 -1.62 1.84
N ILE A 71 -7.31 -2.64 1.82
CA ILE A 71 -8.20 -2.92 0.67
C ILE A 71 -9.56 -2.23 0.77
N LYS A 72 -9.81 -1.48 1.85
CA LYS A 72 -11.06 -0.78 2.09
C LYS A 72 -11.42 0.10 0.90
N GLN A 73 -12.63 -0.09 0.40
CA GLN A 73 -13.24 0.81 -0.58
C GLN A 73 -14.34 1.57 0.12
N ASP A 74 -14.25 2.90 0.19
CA ASP A 74 -15.40 3.70 0.60
C ASP A 74 -16.55 3.39 -0.35
N SER A 75 -17.63 2.88 0.22
CA SER A 75 -18.91 2.73 -0.47
C SER A 75 -19.39 4.11 -0.86
N ASN A 76 -19.42 4.39 -2.16
CA ASN A 76 -20.32 5.39 -2.74
C ASN A 76 -21.54 4.65 -3.27
#